data_AF-A0A942FJU7-F1
#
_entry.id   AF-A0A942FJU7-F1
#
_cell.length_a   1.000
_cell.length_b   1.000
_cell.length_c   1.000
_cell.angle_alpha   90.00
_cell.angle_beta   90.00
_cell.angle_gamma   90.00
#
_symmetry.space_group_name_H-M   'P 1'
#
loop_
_entity.id
_entity.type
_entity.pdbx_description
1 polymer ?
#
loop_
_entity_poly.entity_id
_entity_poly.type
_entity_poly.pdbx_seq_one_letter_code
_entity_poly.pdbx_strand_id
1 'polypeptide(L)'
;MSTRRASPFAPRTVLGLVAVGALAFVALLWSIGAGMADSEPRAFGGHAGGKGLNGYSALYQYLDARGFAVSKVQSRPALKQPGLLVLTPTHEAKIKEIADTIEARRFIGPTVVIMPKWRAMQIPRRLSPKAKDGFVMLIEPDIPDWRGFHDEITVNLDAQGENDTAKRWFGFGGNAPLPDPKAVISASGGRLVPLIETGTSA
;
A
#
# COMPACT_ATOMS: atom_id res chain seq x y z
N MET A 1 55.65 -29.59 36.20
CA MET A 1 55.79 -29.19 34.77
C MET A 1 54.47 -28.58 34.32
N SER A 2 54.42 -27.28 34.04
CA SER A 2 53.19 -26.60 33.61
C SER A 2 53.15 -26.55 32.08
N THR A 3 52.35 -27.40 31.46
CA THR A 3 52.08 -27.37 30.02
C THR A 3 51.18 -26.17 29.69
N ARG A 4 51.72 -25.16 29.01
CA ARG A 4 50.89 -24.12 28.37
C ARG A 4 50.01 -24.82 27.33
N ARG A 5 48.69 -24.82 27.52
CA ARG A 5 47.74 -25.15 26.46
C ARG A 5 47.94 -24.14 25.33
N ALA A 6 48.49 -24.59 24.20
CA ALA A 6 48.46 -23.82 22.98
C ALA A 6 47.01 -23.79 22.48
N SER A 7 46.44 -22.59 22.35
CA SER A 7 45.14 -22.40 21.70
C SER A 7 45.21 -23.00 20.29
N PRO A 8 44.24 -23.84 19.87
CA PRO A 8 44.25 -24.46 18.54
C PRO A 8 44.09 -23.43 17.41
N PHE A 9 43.72 -22.18 17.73
CA PHE A 9 43.61 -21.08 16.78
C PHE A 9 44.47 -19.89 17.21
N ALA A 10 45.18 -19.30 16.24
CA ALA A 10 45.90 -18.05 16.47
C ALA A 10 44.90 -16.90 16.72
N PRO A 11 45.10 -16.05 17.76
CA PRO A 11 44.16 -14.97 18.09
C PRO A 11 43.87 -14.03 16.92
N ARG A 12 44.85 -13.79 16.05
CA ARG A 12 44.71 -12.94 14.85
C ARG A 12 43.78 -13.58 13.81
N THR A 13 43.82 -14.90 13.67
CA THR A 13 42.93 -15.64 12.78
C THR A 13 41.50 -15.63 13.30
N VAL A 14 41.30 -15.82 14.61
CA VAL A 14 39.98 -15.71 15.25
C VAL A 14 39.43 -14.29 15.08
N LEU A 15 40.25 -13.26 15.34
CA LEU A 15 39.86 -11.87 15.17
C LEU A 15 39.48 -11.55 13.72
N GLY A 16 40.28 -12.04 12.76
CA GLY A 16 39.98 -11.90 11.33
C GLY A 16 38.65 -12.55 10.94
N LEU A 17 38.38 -13.76 11.43
CA LEU A 17 37.13 -14.47 11.16
C LEU A 17 35.92 -13.74 11.75
N VAL A 18 36.04 -13.23 12.98
CA VAL A 18 34.99 -12.44 13.64
C VAL A 18 34.72 -11.14 12.86
N ALA A 19 35.76 -10.43 12.43
CA ALA A 19 35.60 -9.20 11.65
C ALA A 19 34.90 -9.45 10.32
N VAL A 20 35.27 -10.52 9.60
CA VAL A 20 34.59 -10.90 8.35
C VAL A 20 33.13 -11.27 8.61
N GLY A 21 32.85 -12.04 9.66
CA GLY A 21 31.48 -12.38 10.05
C GLY A 21 30.63 -11.15 10.41
N ALA A 22 31.19 -10.19 11.14
CA ALA A 22 30.52 -8.94 11.49
C ALA A 22 30.21 -8.09 10.24
N LEU A 23 31.15 -7.97 9.31
CA LEU A 23 30.94 -7.25 8.06
C LEU A 23 29.88 -7.94 7.19
N ALA A 24 29.91 -9.26 7.09
CA ALA A 24 28.90 -10.03 6.36
C ALA A 24 27.51 -9.87 7.00
N PHE A 25 27.43 -9.83 8.33
CA PHE A 25 26.18 -9.60 9.04
C PHE A 25 25.63 -8.19 8.80
N VAL A 26 26.47 -7.14 8.84
CA VAL A 26 26.05 -5.77 8.50
C VAL A 26 25.60 -5.68 7.05
N ALA A 27 26.31 -6.31 6.12
CA ALA A 27 25.91 -6.36 4.71
C ALA A 27 24.57 -7.09 4.52
N LEU A 28 24.32 -8.17 5.28
CA LEU A 28 23.04 -8.87 5.29
C LEU A 28 21.91 -7.96 5.82
N LEU A 29 22.11 -7.30 6.97
CA LEU A 29 21.13 -6.36 7.53
C LEU A 29 20.83 -5.21 6.57
N TRP A 30 21.86 -4.65 5.95
CA TRP A 30 21.72 -3.63 4.91
C TRP A 30 20.94 -4.17 3.71
N SER A 31 21.25 -5.38 3.24
CA SER A 31 20.54 -6.03 2.13
C SER A 31 19.06 -6.25 2.44
N ILE A 32 18.72 -6.64 3.68
CA ILE A 32 17.33 -6.77 4.14
C ILE A 32 16.66 -5.39 4.18
N GLY A 33 17.31 -4.39 4.78
CA GLY A 33 16.77 -3.02 4.89
C GLY A 33 16.62 -2.31 3.54
N ALA A 34 17.50 -2.61 2.59
CA ALA A 34 17.46 -2.13 1.21
C ALA A 34 16.45 -2.90 0.34
N GLY A 35 15.86 -3.98 0.85
CA GLY A 35 14.91 -4.82 0.12
C GLY A 35 15.54 -5.71 -0.96
N MET A 36 16.85 -5.97 -0.93
CA MET A 36 17.53 -6.86 -1.87
C MET A 36 17.19 -8.35 -1.65
N ALA A 37 16.86 -8.72 -0.41
CA ALA A 37 16.39 -10.08 -0.08
C ALA A 37 14.91 -10.28 -0.45
N ASP A 38 14.23 -9.23 -0.89
CA ASP A 38 12.88 -9.34 -1.43
C ASP A 38 13.02 -9.97 -2.81
N SER A 39 12.80 -11.29 -2.88
CA SER A 39 12.48 -11.91 -4.16
C SER A 39 11.38 -11.05 -4.85
N GLU A 40 11.40 -10.95 -6.17
CA GLU A 40 10.49 -10.10 -6.96
C GLU A 40 9.01 -10.59 -7.07
N PRO A 41 8.23 -10.82 -5.98
CA PRO A 41 6.76 -10.72 -6.08
C PRO A 41 6.12 -9.44 -5.52
N ARG A 42 6.86 -8.49 -4.94
CA ARG A 42 6.24 -7.31 -4.27
C ARG A 42 6.05 -6.07 -5.14
N ALA A 43 6.28 -6.16 -6.45
CA ALA A 43 5.80 -5.14 -7.39
C ALA A 43 4.25 -5.05 -7.41
N PHE A 44 3.59 -6.06 -6.87
CA PHE A 44 2.15 -6.23 -6.81
C PHE A 44 1.67 -5.96 -5.39
N GLY A 45 1.11 -4.78 -5.14
CA GLY A 45 0.63 -4.42 -3.80
C GLY A 45 0.13 -2.98 -3.70
N GLY A 46 -0.87 -2.77 -2.84
CA GLY A 46 -1.42 -1.44 -2.55
C GLY A 46 -0.49 -0.61 -1.66
N HIS A 47 0.70 -0.22 -2.14
CA HIS A 47 1.64 0.60 -1.35
C HIS A 47 2.55 1.46 -2.23
N ALA A 48 3.18 2.46 -1.62
CA ALA A 48 4.05 3.46 -2.27
C ALA A 48 5.31 2.91 -2.99
N GLY A 49 5.62 1.63 -2.80
CA GLY A 49 6.72 0.93 -3.48
C GLY A 49 6.25 0.01 -4.62
N GLY A 50 4.94 -0.19 -4.77
CA GLY A 50 4.38 -1.08 -5.79
C GLY A 50 4.60 -0.50 -7.19
N LYS A 51 5.02 -1.35 -8.13
CA LYS A 51 5.17 -0.96 -9.56
C LYS A 51 3.93 -1.28 -10.38
N GLY A 52 2.88 -1.79 -9.73
CA GLY A 52 1.60 -2.11 -10.36
C GLY A 52 0.84 -0.86 -10.81
N LEU A 53 -0.13 -1.08 -11.71
CA LEU A 53 -0.99 -0.04 -12.29
C LEU A 53 -1.98 0.59 -11.28
N ASN A 54 -1.88 0.25 -10.00
CA ASN A 54 -2.72 0.84 -8.95
C ASN A 54 -2.31 2.28 -8.57
N GLY A 55 -1.13 2.74 -9.01
CA GLY A 55 -0.77 4.16 -9.02
C GLY A 55 -0.21 4.72 -7.70
N TYR A 56 -0.06 3.92 -6.64
CA TYR A 56 0.42 4.43 -5.35
C TYR A 56 1.88 4.89 -5.36
N SER A 57 2.75 4.23 -6.12
CA SER A 57 4.13 4.70 -6.32
C SER A 57 4.20 5.97 -7.16
N ALA A 58 3.30 6.12 -8.14
CA ALA A 58 3.17 7.34 -8.91
C ALA A 58 2.72 8.52 -8.03
N LEU A 59 1.76 8.30 -7.13
CA LEU A 59 1.36 9.30 -6.14
C LEU A 59 2.54 9.70 -5.24
N TYR A 60 3.30 8.73 -4.73
CA TYR A 60 4.49 8.99 -3.92
C TYR A 60 5.53 9.84 -4.68
N GLN A 61 5.89 9.42 -5.90
CA GLN A 61 6.87 10.12 -6.74
C GLN A 61 6.39 11.51 -7.14
N TYR A 62 5.10 11.66 -7.45
CA TYR A 62 4.51 12.96 -7.77
C TYR A 62 4.62 13.93 -6.59
N LEU A 63 4.27 13.49 -5.38
CA LEU A 63 4.38 14.32 -4.18
C LEU A 63 5.84 14.69 -3.87
N ASP A 64 6.76 13.74 -4.00
CA ASP A 64 8.21 13.97 -3.83
C ASP A 64 8.72 15.01 -4.84
N ALA A 65 8.37 14.85 -6.12
CA ALA A 65 8.73 15.79 -7.19
C ALA A 65 8.12 17.19 -7.02
N ARG A 66 7.01 17.30 -6.27
CA ARG A 66 6.40 18.58 -5.90
C ARG A 66 7.07 19.23 -4.67
N GLY A 67 8.06 18.57 -4.08
CA GLY A 67 8.85 19.07 -2.94
C GLY A 67 8.23 18.76 -1.57
N PHE A 68 7.25 17.86 -1.48
CA PHE A 68 6.70 17.44 -0.19
C PHE A 68 7.64 16.45 0.51
N ALA A 69 7.78 16.57 1.83
CA ALA A 69 8.49 15.60 2.65
C ALA A 69 7.66 14.31 2.78
N VAL A 70 7.87 13.36 1.86
CA VAL A 70 7.17 12.07 1.83
C VAL A 70 8.03 10.95 2.40
N SER A 71 7.41 10.03 3.13
CA SER A 71 8.08 8.86 3.72
C SER A 71 7.25 7.60 3.58
N LYS A 72 7.91 6.46 3.31
CA LYS A 72 7.26 5.15 3.31
C LYS A 72 7.18 4.63 4.74
N VAL A 73 5.97 4.37 5.21
CA VAL A 73 5.73 3.80 6.55
C VAL A 73 5.58 2.29 6.45
N GLN A 74 6.52 1.54 7.04
CA GLN A 74 6.51 0.06 7.02
C GLN A 74 6.46 -0.56 8.43
N SER A 75 6.32 0.25 9.47
CA SER A 75 6.28 -0.22 10.86
C SER A 75 5.17 0.45 11.66
N ARG A 76 4.58 -0.29 12.62
CA ARG A 76 3.52 0.22 13.49
C ARG A 76 3.95 1.48 14.29
N PRO A 77 5.17 1.56 14.85
CA PRO A 77 5.59 2.78 15.56
C PRO A 77 5.61 4.02 14.67
N ALA A 78 5.96 3.88 13.38
CA ALA A 78 6.04 5.00 12.46
C ALA A 78 4.66 5.58 12.09
N LEU A 79 3.55 4.88 12.37
CA LEU A 79 2.19 5.43 12.20
C LEU A 79 1.91 6.63 13.12
N LYS A 80 2.69 6.79 14.20
CA LYS A 80 2.57 7.90 15.16
C LYS A 80 3.27 9.18 14.72
N GLN A 81 3.94 9.17 13.56
CA GLN A 81 4.60 10.37 13.05
C GLN A 81 3.56 11.45 12.71
N PRO A 82 3.86 12.73 13.02
CA PRO A 82 3.00 13.86 12.66
C PRO A 82 2.91 14.03 11.14
N GLY A 83 1.84 14.68 10.68
CA GLY A 83 1.56 14.90 9.26
C GLY A 83 0.38 14.10 8.74
N LEU A 84 0.20 14.14 7.41
CA LEU A 84 -0.84 13.39 6.70
C LEU A 84 -0.42 11.92 6.57
N LEU A 85 -1.17 11.02 7.20
CA LEU A 85 -1.03 9.59 6.96
C LEU A 85 -1.93 9.18 5.78
N VAL A 86 -1.36 8.51 4.78
CA VAL A 86 -2.11 7.87 3.69
C VAL A 86 -2.10 6.37 3.91
N LEU A 87 -3.26 5.80 4.25
CA LEU A 87 -3.47 4.37 4.38
C LEU A 87 -3.98 3.79 3.06
N THR A 88 -3.33 2.73 2.60
CA THR A 88 -3.67 2.03 1.36
C THR A 88 -3.98 0.56 1.66
N PRO A 89 -5.04 0.27 2.44
CA PRO A 89 -5.38 -1.09 2.83
C PRO A 89 -5.59 -2.01 1.62
N THR A 90 -5.21 -3.28 1.78
CA THR A 90 -5.55 -4.34 0.81
C THR A 90 -6.95 -4.87 1.10
N HIS A 91 -7.50 -5.68 0.20
CA HIS A 91 -8.79 -6.36 0.39
C HIS A 91 -8.82 -7.27 1.63
N GLU A 92 -7.66 -7.78 2.06
CA GLU A 92 -7.50 -8.64 3.23
C GLU A 92 -7.16 -7.89 4.53
N ALA A 93 -7.05 -6.55 4.46
CA ALA A 93 -6.71 -5.75 5.63
C ALA A 93 -7.79 -5.87 6.71
N LYS A 94 -7.36 -6.15 7.94
CA LYS A 94 -8.29 -6.27 9.08
C LYS A 94 -8.85 -4.91 9.42
N ILE A 95 -10.16 -4.80 9.26
CA ILE A 95 -10.85 -3.52 9.40
C ILE A 95 -10.70 -2.88 10.78
N LYS A 96 -10.70 -3.71 11.84
CA LYS A 96 -10.44 -3.26 13.21
C LYS A 96 -9.08 -2.57 13.34
N GLU A 97 -8.04 -3.09 12.68
CA GLU A 97 -6.70 -2.48 12.75
C GLU A 97 -6.66 -1.11 12.03
N ILE A 98 -7.47 -0.94 10.97
CA ILE A 98 -7.63 0.34 10.29
C ILE A 98 -8.33 1.34 11.22
N ALA A 99 -9.45 0.94 11.83
CA ALA A 99 -10.20 1.77 12.77
C ALA A 99 -9.33 2.20 13.97
N ASP A 100 -8.64 1.25 14.60
CA ASP A 100 -7.72 1.50 15.72
C ASP A 100 -6.62 2.50 15.33
N THR A 101 -6.09 2.38 14.10
CA THR A 101 -5.06 3.31 13.58
C THR A 101 -5.63 4.72 13.37
N ILE A 102 -6.82 4.84 12.81
CA ILE A 102 -7.48 6.15 12.60
C ILE A 102 -7.78 6.80 13.94
N GLU A 103 -8.33 6.05 14.89
CA GLU A 103 -8.69 6.55 16.23
C GLU A 103 -7.44 7.04 16.97
N ALA A 104 -6.38 6.24 17.00
CA ALA A 104 -5.12 6.59 17.63
C ALA A 104 -4.46 7.85 17.03
N ARG A 105 -4.80 8.19 15.79
CA ARG A 105 -4.24 9.34 15.07
C ARG A 105 -5.11 10.59 15.09
N ARG A 106 -6.34 10.55 15.61
CA ARG A 106 -7.24 11.72 15.64
C ARG A 106 -6.59 12.96 16.26
N PHE A 107 -5.70 12.76 17.24
CA PHE A 107 -4.97 13.85 17.92
C PHE A 107 -3.55 14.11 17.38
N ILE A 108 -3.11 13.37 16.35
CA ILE A 108 -1.76 13.48 15.76
C ILE A 108 -1.81 14.25 14.44
N GLY A 109 -2.81 13.95 13.60
CA GLY A 109 -2.97 14.61 12.32
C GLY A 109 -4.00 13.93 11.41
N PRO A 110 -4.24 14.49 10.22
CA PRO A 110 -5.21 13.93 9.29
C PRO A 110 -4.78 12.54 8.79
N THR A 111 -5.77 11.70 8.50
CA THR A 111 -5.57 10.38 7.89
C THR A 111 -6.46 10.28 6.66
N VAL A 112 -5.87 9.97 5.51
CA VAL A 112 -6.58 9.63 4.27
C VAL A 112 -6.54 8.11 4.13
N VAL A 113 -7.70 7.50 3.93
CA VAL A 113 -7.80 6.08 3.62
C VAL A 113 -8.21 5.94 2.17
N ILE A 114 -7.35 5.33 1.36
CA ILE A 114 -7.66 5.01 -0.03
C ILE A 114 -8.22 3.60 -0.07
N MET A 115 -9.52 3.48 -0.36
CA MET A 115 -10.22 2.20 -0.40
C MET A 115 -9.57 1.22 -1.38
N PRO A 116 -9.54 -0.08 -1.04
CA PRO A 116 -9.18 -1.11 -2.00
C PRO A 116 -10.23 -1.13 -3.11
N LYS A 117 -9.81 -0.76 -4.32
CA LYS A 117 -10.70 -0.50 -5.47
C LYS A 117 -10.81 -1.68 -6.45
N TRP A 118 -9.71 -2.39 -6.67
CA TRP A 118 -9.62 -3.52 -7.60
C TRP A 118 -8.61 -4.53 -7.08
N ARG A 119 -8.86 -5.82 -7.33
CA ARG A 119 -7.82 -6.84 -7.18
C ARG A 119 -6.90 -6.77 -8.39
N ALA A 120 -5.61 -6.62 -8.12
CA ALA A 120 -4.57 -6.64 -9.13
C ALA A 120 -3.74 -7.91 -8.94
N MET A 121 -3.65 -8.73 -9.99
CA MET A 121 -2.79 -9.91 -10.00
C MET A 121 -1.73 -9.78 -11.09
N GLN A 122 -0.57 -10.38 -10.86
CA GLN A 122 0.45 -10.49 -11.90
C GLN A 122 -0.14 -11.22 -13.10
N ILE A 123 0.15 -10.71 -14.30
CA ILE A 123 -0.24 -11.38 -15.54
C ILE A 123 0.55 -12.70 -15.61
N PRO A 124 -0.10 -13.88 -15.58
CA PRO A 124 0.63 -15.14 -15.65
C PRO A 124 1.38 -15.22 -16.97
N ARG A 125 2.67 -15.60 -16.95
CA ARG A 125 3.49 -15.69 -18.18
C ARG A 125 2.91 -16.64 -19.23
N ARG A 126 2.08 -17.60 -18.82
CA ARG A 126 1.32 -18.48 -19.73
C ARG A 126 0.24 -17.74 -20.50
N LEU A 127 -0.41 -16.75 -19.89
CA LEU A 127 -1.46 -15.92 -20.50
C LEU A 127 -0.88 -14.82 -21.39
N SER A 128 0.26 -14.24 -21.00
CA SER A 128 0.97 -13.27 -21.82
C SER A 128 2.49 -13.41 -21.65
N PRO A 129 3.16 -14.15 -22.54
CA PRO A 129 4.62 -14.34 -22.48
C PRO A 129 5.42 -13.05 -22.63
N LYS A 130 4.81 -12.01 -23.20
CA LYS A 130 5.42 -10.68 -23.44
C LYS A 130 5.10 -9.67 -22.33
N ALA A 131 4.35 -10.05 -21.29
CA ALA A 131 4.07 -9.15 -20.18
C ALA A 131 5.38 -8.75 -19.49
N LYS A 132 5.59 -7.44 -19.34
CA LYS A 132 6.75 -6.90 -18.62
C LYS A 132 6.58 -7.15 -17.13
N ASP A 133 7.70 -7.31 -16.43
CA ASP A 133 7.66 -7.46 -14.98
C ASP A 133 7.03 -6.22 -14.31
N GLY A 134 6.21 -6.45 -13.29
CA GLY A 134 5.39 -5.43 -12.63
C GLY A 134 4.06 -5.09 -13.29
N PHE A 135 3.78 -5.57 -14.51
CA PHE A 135 2.46 -5.40 -15.13
C PHE A 135 1.43 -6.31 -14.44
N VAL A 136 0.24 -5.76 -14.22
CA VAL A 136 -0.89 -6.43 -13.56
C VAL A 136 -2.08 -6.51 -14.50
N MET A 137 -2.87 -7.56 -14.34
CA MET A 137 -4.26 -7.57 -14.77
C MET A 137 -5.14 -7.18 -13.60
N LEU A 138 -6.12 -6.32 -13.86
CA LEU A 138 -7.21 -6.02 -12.95
C LEU A 138 -8.26 -7.10 -13.14
N ILE A 139 -8.76 -7.67 -12.05
CA ILE A 139 -9.81 -8.70 -12.11
C ILE A 139 -11.15 -7.97 -12.18
N GLU A 140 -11.74 -7.67 -11.03
CA GLU A 140 -13.01 -6.97 -10.91
C GLU A 140 -12.95 -6.02 -9.70
N PRO A 141 -13.82 -5.00 -9.67
CA PRO A 141 -14.11 -4.25 -8.45
C PRO A 141 -14.69 -5.20 -7.41
N ASP A 142 -14.09 -5.21 -6.23
CA ASP A 142 -14.49 -6.08 -5.12
C ASP A 142 -14.72 -5.19 -3.90
N ILE A 143 -15.93 -5.26 -3.33
CA ILE A 143 -16.28 -4.49 -2.12
C ILE A 143 -15.55 -5.14 -0.95
N PRO A 144 -14.76 -4.39 -0.18
CA PRO A 144 -14.08 -4.99 0.95
C PRO A 144 -15.07 -5.30 2.09
N ASP A 145 -14.86 -6.40 2.82
CA ASP A 145 -15.70 -6.77 3.98
C ASP A 145 -15.36 -5.87 5.18
N TRP A 146 -16.09 -4.77 5.31
CA TRP A 146 -15.82 -3.70 6.27
C TRP A 146 -16.84 -3.62 7.40
N ARG A 147 -17.57 -4.70 7.66
CA ARG A 147 -18.50 -4.78 8.79
C ARG A 147 -17.80 -4.41 10.10
N GLY A 148 -18.40 -3.51 10.87
CA GLY A 148 -17.84 -3.00 12.13
C GLY A 148 -16.93 -1.78 11.96
N PHE A 149 -16.71 -1.27 10.75
CA PHE A 149 -16.02 0.01 10.51
C PHE A 149 -17.02 1.13 10.42
N HIS A 150 -17.09 1.97 11.46
CA HIS A 150 -17.97 3.14 11.44
C HIS A 150 -19.32 2.77 10.84
N ASP A 151 -20.11 1.94 11.53
CA ASP A 151 -21.32 1.29 10.97
C ASP A 151 -22.33 2.28 10.35
N GLU A 152 -22.16 3.58 10.58
CA GLU A 152 -22.80 4.68 9.85
C GLU A 152 -22.34 4.89 8.39
N ILE A 153 -21.28 4.20 7.94
CA ILE A 153 -20.68 4.25 6.61
C ILE A 153 -21.00 2.96 5.88
N THR A 154 -21.71 3.07 4.77
CA THR A 154 -22.01 1.96 3.88
C THR A 154 -21.23 2.13 2.59
N VAL A 155 -20.60 1.04 2.12
CA VAL A 155 -19.96 0.99 0.81
C VAL A 155 -20.78 0.07 -0.09
N ASN A 156 -21.19 0.59 -1.25
CA ASN A 156 -21.98 -0.15 -2.22
C ASN A 156 -21.23 -0.22 -3.56
N LEU A 157 -21.36 -1.35 -4.25
CA LEU A 157 -21.05 -1.45 -5.68
C LEU A 157 -22.36 -1.24 -6.43
N ASP A 158 -22.50 -0.06 -6.99
CA ASP A 158 -23.60 0.26 -7.88
C ASP A 158 -23.27 -0.38 -9.24
N ALA A 159 -23.70 -1.62 -9.43
CA ALA A 159 -23.97 -2.16 -10.75
C ALA A 159 -25.30 -1.56 -11.22
N GLN A 160 -25.32 -0.25 -11.49
CA GLN A 160 -26.53 0.37 -12.01
C GLN A 160 -26.85 -0.33 -13.34
N GLY A 161 -27.92 -1.12 -13.34
CA GLY A 161 -28.36 -1.91 -14.48
C GLY A 161 -28.55 -1.05 -15.73
N GLU A 162 -28.90 -1.69 -16.83
CA GLU A 162 -28.92 -1.18 -18.22
C GLU A 162 -29.47 0.26 -18.45
N ASN A 163 -30.24 0.82 -17.51
CA ASN A 163 -30.95 2.09 -17.66
C ASN A 163 -30.51 3.26 -16.77
N ASP A 164 -29.57 3.12 -15.83
CA ASP A 164 -29.19 4.28 -14.97
C ASP A 164 -27.69 4.38 -14.64
N THR A 165 -26.83 4.14 -15.63
CA THR A 165 -25.38 4.28 -15.44
C THR A 165 -24.98 5.67 -14.92
N ALA A 166 -24.21 5.71 -13.83
CA ALA A 166 -23.47 6.89 -13.41
C ALA A 166 -22.45 7.24 -14.51
N LYS A 167 -22.81 8.17 -15.41
CA LYS A 167 -21.98 8.48 -16.59
C LYS A 167 -20.79 9.38 -16.25
N ARG A 168 -20.91 10.15 -15.17
CA ARG A 168 -19.96 11.22 -14.84
C ARG A 168 -19.72 11.27 -13.33
N TRP A 169 -18.58 11.84 -12.97
CA TRP A 169 -18.33 12.35 -11.63
C TRP A 169 -18.35 13.88 -11.62
N PHE A 170 -18.72 14.46 -10.49
CA PHE A 170 -18.79 15.90 -10.24
C PHE A 170 -18.11 16.22 -8.92
N GLY A 171 -17.40 17.33 -8.84
CA GLY A 171 -16.84 17.83 -7.58
C GLY A 171 -15.67 18.78 -7.79
N PHE A 172 -15.35 19.59 -6.77
CA PHE A 172 -14.30 20.62 -6.82
C PHE A 172 -14.40 21.58 -8.02
N GLY A 173 -15.61 21.87 -8.50
CA GLY A 173 -15.85 22.72 -9.67
C GLY A 173 -15.56 22.06 -11.02
N GLY A 174 -15.22 20.77 -11.04
CA GLY A 174 -14.97 19.97 -12.24
C GLY A 174 -16.00 18.85 -12.42
N ASN A 175 -16.03 18.31 -13.63
CA ASN A 175 -16.74 17.07 -13.94
C ASN A 175 -16.08 16.35 -15.12
N ALA A 176 -16.13 15.02 -15.13
CA ALA A 176 -15.67 14.23 -16.27
C ALA A 176 -16.40 12.87 -16.36
N PRO A 177 -16.38 12.22 -17.54
CA PRO A 177 -16.92 10.88 -17.69
C PRO A 177 -16.23 9.88 -16.74
N LEU A 178 -16.98 8.91 -16.24
CA LEU A 178 -16.41 7.78 -15.51
C LEU A 178 -15.73 6.81 -16.49
N PRO A 179 -14.53 6.28 -16.15
CA PRO A 179 -13.83 5.32 -17.01
C PRO A 179 -14.64 4.03 -17.27
N ASP A 180 -15.36 3.56 -16.25
CA ASP A 180 -16.32 2.46 -16.36
C ASP A 180 -17.59 2.84 -15.59
N PRO A 181 -18.65 3.29 -16.28
CA PRO A 181 -19.88 3.74 -15.64
C PRO A 181 -20.78 2.59 -15.17
N LYS A 182 -20.40 1.33 -15.43
CA LYS A 182 -21.16 0.13 -15.02
C LYS A 182 -20.69 -0.44 -13.68
N ALA A 183 -19.52 -0.02 -13.20
CA ALA A 183 -18.92 -0.57 -12.00
C ALA A 183 -18.41 0.57 -11.10
N VAL A 184 -19.36 1.23 -10.43
CA VAL A 184 -19.09 2.37 -9.56
C VAL A 184 -19.17 1.92 -8.10
N ILE A 185 -18.07 2.12 -7.37
CA ILE A 185 -18.06 1.94 -5.91
C ILE A 185 -18.28 3.31 -5.27
N SER A 186 -19.34 3.42 -4.48
CA SER A 186 -19.72 4.63 -3.76
C SER A 186 -19.77 4.35 -2.26
N ALA A 187 -19.51 5.38 -1.45
CA ALA A 187 -19.67 5.33 -0.01
C ALA A 187 -20.66 6.40 0.43
N SER A 188 -21.57 6.04 1.33
CA SER A 188 -22.56 6.96 1.88
C SER A 188 -22.66 6.77 3.39
N GLY A 189 -23.09 7.82 4.09
CA GLY A 189 -23.22 7.77 5.54
C GLY A 189 -23.62 9.11 6.13
N GLY A 190 -24.33 9.10 7.27
CA GLY A 190 -24.87 10.32 7.88
C GLY A 190 -23.81 11.32 8.35
N ARG A 191 -22.56 10.88 8.46
CA ARG A 191 -21.40 11.70 8.85
C ARG A 191 -20.40 11.92 7.71
N LEU A 192 -20.70 11.43 6.51
CA LEU A 192 -19.86 11.66 5.34
C LEU A 192 -20.28 12.95 4.66
N VAL A 193 -19.29 13.79 4.37
CA VAL A 193 -19.47 14.94 3.48
C VAL A 193 -18.98 14.49 2.09
N PRO A 194 -19.87 14.30 1.11
CA PRO A 194 -19.46 13.92 -0.23
C PRO A 194 -18.66 15.08 -0.85
N LEU A 195 -17.46 14.77 -1.33
CA LEU A 195 -16.62 15.73 -2.06
C LEU A 195 -16.72 15.52 -3.57
N ILE A 196 -16.97 14.27 -3.97
CA ILE A 196 -17.20 13.83 -5.35
C ILE A 196 -18.49 13.02 -5.35
N GLU A 197 -19.37 13.32 -6.30
CA GLU A 197 -20.63 12.60 -6.51
C GLU A 197 -20.72 12.08 -7.95
N THR A 198 -21.57 11.09 -8.18
CA THR A 198 -21.81 10.51 -9.50
C THR A 198 -23.24 10.77 -9.97
N GLY A 199 -23.43 10.89 -11.28
CA GLY A 199 -24.75 11.17 -11.83
C GLY A 199 -24.79 11.30 -13.34
N THR A 200 -25.97 11.68 -13.85
CA THR A 200 -26.27 11.83 -15.29
C THR A 200 -26.34 13.30 -15.73
N SER A 201 -26.49 14.24 -14.80
CA SER A 201 -26.52 15.70 -15.05
C SER A 201 -25.90 16.46 -13.88
N ALA A 202 -25.44 17.70 -14.14
CA ALA A 202 -24.88 18.61 -13.14
C ALA A 202 -25.99 19.28 -12.30
#